data_AF-A0A9X2XPE3-F1
#
_entry.id   AF-A0A9X2XPE3-F1
#
_cell.length_a   1.000
_cell.length_b   1.000
_cell.length_c   1.000
_cell.angle_alpha   90.00
_cell.angle_beta   90.00
_cell.angle_gamma   90.00
#
_symmetry.space_group_name_H-M   'P 1'
#
loop_
_entity.id
_entity.type
_entity.pdbx_description
1 polymer ?
#
loop_
_entity_poly.entity_id
_entity_poly.type
_entity_poly.pdbx_seq_one_letter_code
_entity_poly.pdbx_strand_id
1 'polypeptide(L)' 'MESIFTTNISIGNKSASYHVYFDHEKYIFMPEPPEEGLPTFSIKREHDEWHDQDPIDPDLKDQAVEALEGYLLKQH' A
#
# COMPACT_ATOMS: atom_id res chain seq x y z
N MET A 1 -4.51 -0.74 14.69
CA MET A 1 -4.78 -0.36 13.30
C MET A 1 -5.14 1.11 13.24
N GLU A 2 -4.27 1.92 12.64
CA GLU A 2 -4.42 3.36 12.45
C GLU A 2 -4.58 3.67 10.95
N SER A 3 -5.54 4.53 10.58
CA SER A 3 -5.67 5.03 9.20
C SER A 3 -4.64 6.11 8.95
N ILE A 4 -3.88 5.97 7.87
CA ILE A 4 -2.75 6.84 7.56
C ILE A 4 -3.11 7.79 6.41
N PHE A 5 -3.54 7.24 5.27
CA PHE A 5 -3.95 7.97 4.09
C PHE A 5 -4.68 7.06 3.09
N THR A 6 -5.20 7.66 2.02
CA THR A 6 -5.76 6.95 0.88
C THR A 6 -4.90 7.25 -0.34
N THR A 7 -4.63 6.23 -1.16
CA THR A 7 -3.89 6.35 -2.42
C THR A 7 -4.66 5.69 -3.56
N ASN A 8 -4.26 5.94 -4.80
CA ASN A 8 -4.82 5.29 -5.98
C ASN A 8 -3.72 4.46 -6.62
N ILE A 9 -3.98 3.16 -6.83
CA ILE A 9 -3.03 2.21 -7.40
C ILE A 9 -3.61 1.68 -8.71
N SER A 10 -2.77 1.66 -9.74
CA SER A 10 -3.11 1.12 -11.05
C SER A 10 -2.88 -0.39 -11.06
N ILE A 11 -3.92 -1.16 -11.37
CA ILE A 11 -3.88 -2.63 -11.45
C ILE A 11 -4.38 -3.00 -12.84
N GLY A 12 -3.44 -3.36 -13.72
CA GLY A 12 -3.73 -3.58 -15.14
C GLY A 12 -4.24 -2.30 -15.82
N ASN A 13 -5.49 -2.34 -16.31
CA ASN A 13 -6.14 -1.22 -17.00
C ASN A 13 -7.07 -0.38 -16.11
N LYS A 14 -7.10 -0.65 -14.80
CA LYS A 14 -7.97 0.04 -13.85
C LYS A 14 -7.14 0.77 -12.79
N SER A 15 -7.64 1.91 -12.34
CA SER A 15 -7.16 2.58 -11.13
C SER A 15 -8.13 2.27 -9.99
N ALA A 16 -7.60 1.78 -8.89
CA ALA A 16 -8.36 1.46 -7.69
C ALA A 16 -7.91 2.32 -6.51
N SER A 17 -8.86 2.76 -5.70
CA SER A 17 -8.56 3.49 -4.47
C SER A 17 -8.25 2.50 -3.35
N TYR A 18 -7.13 2.72 -2.68
CA TYR A 18 -6.64 1.92 -1.56
C TYR A 18 -6.54 2.79 -0.31
N HIS A 19 -7.19 2.33 0.75
CA HIS A 19 -7.01 2.88 2.07
C HIS A 19 -5.82 2.21 2.73
N VAL A 20 -4.87 3.03 3.21
CA VAL A 20 -3.64 2.56 3.84
C VAL A 20 -3.76 2.69 5.35
N TYR A 21 -3.52 1.57 6.03
CA TYR A 21 -3.51 1.50 7.48
C TYR A 21 -2.15 1.08 8.00
N PHE A 22 -1.72 1.61 9.14
CA PHE A 22 -0.55 1.12 9.86
C PHE A 22 -1.00 0.25 11.03
N ASP A 23 -0.47 -0.97 11.09
CA ASP A 23 -0.82 -1.95 12.10
C ASP A 23 0.31 -2.97 12.27
N HIS A 24 0.68 -3.33 13.51
CA HIS A 24 1.77 -4.29 13.78
C HIS A 24 3.05 -4.05 12.94
N GLU A 25 3.51 -2.81 12.88
CA GLU A 25 4.72 -2.39 12.14
C GLU A 25 4.67 -2.58 10.61
N LYS A 26 3.48 -2.83 10.04
CA LYS A 26 3.27 -2.96 8.60
C LYS A 26 2.20 -2.00 8.09
N TYR A 27 2.32 -1.64 6.82
CA TYR A 27 1.35 -0.86 6.07
C TYR A 27 0.45 -1.82 5.30
N ILE A 28 -0.84 -1.76 5.60
CA ILE A 28 -1.87 -2.61 5.02
C ILE A 28 -2.66 -1.78 4.02
N PHE A 29 -2.69 -2.26 2.77
CA PHE A 29 -3.43 -1.67 1.68
C PHE A 29 -4.73 -2.44 1.50
N MET A 30 -5.85 -1.78 1.78
CA MET A 30 -7.19 -2.34 1.58
C MET A 30 -7.93 -1.57 0.49
N PRO A 31 -8.51 -2.24 -0.53
CA PRO A 31 -9.29 -1.55 -1.55
C PRO A 31 -10.55 -0.92 -0.93
N GLU A 32 -10.81 0.34 -1.25
CA GLU A 32 -11.98 1.08 -0.77
C GLU A 32 -12.64 1.87 -1.93
N PRO A 33 -13.86 1.49 -2.37
CA PRO A 33 -14.69 0.40 -1.85
C PRO A 33 -14.10 -0.99 -2.14
N PRO A 34 -14.44 -2.01 -1.34
CA PRO A 34 -14.03 -3.38 -1.62
C PRO A 34 -14.62 -3.84 -2.97
N GLU A 35 -13.75 -4.10 -3.95
CA GLU A 35 -14.10 -4.60 -5.29
C GLU A 35 -13.55 -6.03 -5.45
N GLU A 36 -14.37 -6.94 -5.98
CA GLU A 36 -13.91 -8.30 -6.31
C GLU A 36 -12.78 -8.25 -7.35
N GLY A 37 -11.66 -8.90 -7.02
CA GLY A 37 -10.46 -8.96 -7.87
C GLY A 37 -9.35 -7.99 -7.47
N LEU A 38 -9.59 -7.09 -6.51
CA LEU A 38 -8.54 -6.26 -5.93
C LEU A 38 -7.94 -6.95 -4.70
N PRO A 39 -6.63 -7.25 -4.69
CA PRO A 39 -6.01 -7.87 -3.54
C PRO A 39 -5.85 -6.86 -2.40
N THR A 40 -6.10 -7.31 -1.17
CA THR A 40 -5.55 -6.69 0.04
C THR A 40 -4.13 -7.20 0.23
N PHE A 41 -3.20 -6.32 0.55
CA PHE A 41 -1.79 -6.69 0.73
C PHE A 41 -1.12 -5.86 1.81
N SER A 42 0.07 -6.28 2.24
CA SER A 42 0.83 -5.53 3.23
C SER A 42 2.33 -5.43 2.92
N ILE A 43 2.90 -4.28 3.28
CA ILE A 43 4.31 -3.95 3.11
C ILE A 43 4.87 -3.53 4.47
N LYS A 44 6.05 -4.04 4.81
CA LYS A 44 6.80 -3.70 6.01
C LYS A 44 8.07 -2.94 5.63
N ARG A 45 8.47 -1.96 6.44
CA ARG A 45 9.79 -1.32 6.32
C ARG A 45 10.74 -1.94 7.34
N GLU A 46 11.82 -2.55 6.89
CA GLU A 46 12.87 -3.13 7.75
C GLU A 46 14.23 -2.67 7.24
N HIS A 47 15.09 -2.17 8.14
CA HIS A 47 16.43 -1.66 7.78
C HIS A 47 16.46 -0.68 6.59
N ASP A 48 15.50 0.23 6.53
CA ASP A 48 15.33 1.19 5.43
C ASP A 48 14.92 0.58 4.07
N GLU A 49 14.57 -0.70 4.03
CA GLU A 49 14.09 -1.39 2.84
C GLU A 49 12.61 -1.77 2.97
N TRP A 50 11.89 -1.75 1.84
CA TRP A 50 10.48 -2.11 1.77
C TRP A 50 10.30 -3.58 1.35
N HIS A 51 9.69 -4.36 2.24
CA HIS A 51 9.44 -5.79 2.06
C HIS A 51 7.94 -6.07 1.99
N ASP A 52 7.50 -6.64 0.87
CA ASP A 52 6.19 -7.25 0.77
C ASP A 52 6.08 -8.43 1.76
N GLN A 53 4.96 -8.50 2.48
CA GLN A 53 4.69 -9.60 3.42
C GLN A 53 3.92 -10.74 2.74
N ASP A 54 3.28 -10.43 1.61
CA ASP A 54 2.48 -11.32 0.80
C ASP A 54 3.03 -11.29 -0.63
N PRO A 55 3.03 -12.40 -1.38
CA PRO A 55 3.43 -12.39 -2.77
C PRO A 55 2.47 -11.52 -3.58
N ILE A 56 2.92 -10.31 -3.92
CA ILE A 56 2.19 -9.34 -4.73
C ILE A 56 2.90 -9.10 -6.06
N ASP A 57 2.16 -8.52 -7.00
CA ASP A 57 2.73 -8.07 -8.25
C ASP A 57 3.81 -7.00 -7.98
N PRO A 58 5.00 -7.10 -8.61
CA PRO A 58 6.07 -6.13 -8.40
C PRO A 58 5.66 -4.70 -8.79
N ASP A 59 4.82 -4.52 -9.81
CA ASP A 59 4.34 -3.19 -10.23
C ASP A 59 3.43 -2.57 -9.15
N LEU A 60 2.61 -3.41 -8.50
CA LEU A 60 1.79 -3.02 -7.35
C LEU A 60 2.65 -2.59 -6.16
N LYS A 61 3.74 -3.34 -5.89
CA LYS A 61 4.68 -3.04 -4.82
C LYS A 61 5.36 -1.69 -5.04
N ASP A 62 5.88 -1.44 -6.24
CA ASP A 62 6.56 -0.18 -6.56
C ASP A 62 5.62 1.02 -6.37
N GLN A 63 4.38 0.95 -6.88
CA GLN A 63 3.39 2.02 -6.70
C GLN A 63 3.03 2.25 -5.22
N ALA A 64 2.88 1.16 -4.46
CA ALA A 64 2.58 1.25 -3.03
C ALA A 64 3.75 1.85 -2.23
N VAL A 65 4.99 1.49 -2.57
CA VAL A 65 6.20 2.08 -1.98
C VAL A 65 6.30 3.56 -2.30
N GLU A 66 6.12 3.96 -3.56
CA GLU A 66 6.15 5.37 -3.97
C GLU A 66 5.11 6.20 -3.18
N ALA A 67 3.90 5.66 -3.02
CA ALA A 67 2.85 6.30 -2.23
C ALA A 67 3.24 6.46 -0.75
N LEU A 68 3.88 5.43 -0.16
CA LEU A 68 4.37 5.46 1.22
C LEU A 68 5.52 6.45 1.41
N GLU A 69 6.51 6.46 0.51
CA GLU A 69 7.61 7.41 0.57
C GLU A 69 7.11 8.84 0.43
N GLY A 70 6.19 9.10 -0.51
CA GLY A 70 5.56 10.40 -0.67
C GLY A 70 4.76 10.85 0.57
N TYR A 71 4.12 9.91 1.28
CA TYR A 71 3.45 10.20 2.55
C TYR A 71 4.46 10.52 3.66
N LEU A 72 5.48 9.69 3.84
CA LEU A 72 6.49 9.86 4.90
C LEU A 72 7.31 11.14 4.71
N LEU A 73 7.61 11.52 3.46
CA LEU A 73 8.27 12.78 3.13
C LEU A 73 7.45 14.00 3.54
N LYS A 74 6.12 13.94 3.48
CA LYS A 74 5.23 15.05 3.88
C LYS A 74 5.06 15.17 5.40
N GLN A 75 5.37 14.13 6.16
CA GLN A 75 5.33 14.15 7.62
C GLN A 75 6.57 14.79 8.26
N HIS A 76 7.64 15.00 7.49
CA HIS A 76 8.89 15.62 7.92
C HIS A 76 8.94 17.11 7.57
#